data_AF-A0AAV8WJ28-F1
#
_entry.id   AF-A0AAV8WJ28-F1
#
_cell.length_a   1.000
_cell.length_b   1.000
_cell.length_c   1.000
_cell.angle_alpha   90.00
_cell.angle_beta   90.00
_cell.angle_gamma   90.00
#
_symmetry.space_group_name_H-M   'P 1'
#
loop_
_entity.id
_entity.type
_entity.pdbx_description
1 polymer ?
#
loop_
_entity_poly.entity_id
_entity_poly.type
_entity_poly.pdbx_seq_one_letter_code
_entity_poly.pdbx_strand_id
1 'polypeptide(L)'
;MMSNIAISNFEKHTHGPYSTNNLNNNDEIRLHIQQQYAYTAIFCSSLYMRGQLLITDETVSTTAFFVKMGLLFLFDEIRYEMIGITVDRCRNPGLNALMYGYVSFNQNEAIRLENAGWTDGNFADNNGYFDVCIPLNICLGFAEDSQKIMLNVCQELVLVSSNTDINAIKNPTADENIKVNLHSIQWRVPYVSVVDLERLKLINCMENNIELLVPFRSWELHEYRC
;
A
#
# COMPACT_ATOMS: atom_id res chain seq x y z
N MET A 1 28.18 13.89 7.31
CA MET A 1 28.06 14.08 5.85
C MET A 1 28.23 12.70 5.21
N MET A 2 27.14 11.94 5.02
CA MET A 2 27.20 10.63 4.36
C MET A 2 27.50 10.87 2.87
N SER A 3 28.70 10.53 2.43
CA SER A 3 29.11 10.62 1.02
C SER A 3 28.33 9.64 0.15
N ASN A 4 27.98 10.08 -1.06
CA ASN A 4 27.20 9.45 -2.14
C ASN A 4 27.69 8.07 -2.66
N ILE A 5 28.30 7.20 -1.84
CA ILE A 5 28.91 5.92 -2.27
C ILE A 5 28.46 4.74 -1.37
N ALA A 6 27.40 4.89 -0.56
CA ALA A 6 27.00 3.84 0.38
C ALA A 6 26.09 2.77 -0.24
N ILE A 7 25.18 3.17 -1.12
CA ILE A 7 24.19 2.28 -1.76
C ILE A 7 24.67 1.98 -3.19
N SER A 8 24.82 0.70 -3.50
CA SER A 8 25.29 0.22 -4.80
C SER A 8 24.14 -0.11 -5.76
N ASN A 9 22.96 -0.51 -5.27
CA ASN A 9 21.81 -0.82 -6.11
C ASN A 9 20.47 -0.63 -5.38
N PHE A 10 19.43 -0.33 -6.15
CA PHE A 10 18.03 -0.42 -5.76
C PHE A 10 17.29 -1.33 -6.74
N GLU A 11 16.86 -2.49 -6.27
CA GLU A 11 16.12 -3.46 -7.08
C GLU A 11 14.69 -3.59 -6.55
N LYS A 12 13.68 -3.55 -7.42
CA LYS A 12 12.27 -3.69 -6.98
C LYS A 12 11.87 -5.15 -7.00
N HIS A 13 11.54 -5.68 -5.83
CA HIS A 13 10.97 -7.01 -5.67
C HIS A 13 9.46 -6.93 -5.46
N THR A 14 8.76 -7.99 -5.84
CA THR A 14 7.30 -8.06 -5.80
C THR A 14 6.88 -9.27 -4.98
N HIS A 15 6.01 -9.06 -4.01
CA HIS A 15 5.55 -10.06 -3.06
C HIS A 15 4.03 -10.21 -3.17
N GLY A 16 3.57 -11.40 -3.54
CA GLY A 16 2.14 -11.72 -3.61
C GLY A 16 1.62 -12.31 -2.29
N PRO A 17 0.31 -12.58 -2.21
CA PRO A 17 -0.29 -13.24 -1.06
C PRO A 17 0.11 -14.72 -1.00
N TYR A 18 0.12 -15.29 0.21
CA TYR A 18 0.35 -16.73 0.42
C TYR A 18 -0.64 -17.62 -0.35
N SER A 19 -1.89 -17.18 -0.42
CA SER A 19 -2.98 -17.83 -1.14
C SER A 19 -3.64 -16.82 -2.06
N THR A 20 -3.78 -17.17 -3.34
CA THR A 20 -4.50 -16.35 -4.32
C THR A 20 -6.03 -16.45 -4.19
N ASN A 21 -6.54 -17.35 -3.34
CA ASN A 21 -7.98 -17.55 -3.18
C ASN A 21 -8.63 -16.53 -2.23
N ASN A 22 -7.84 -15.72 -1.52
CA ASN A 22 -8.31 -14.86 -0.43
C ASN A 22 -8.42 -13.39 -0.85
N LEU A 23 -8.95 -13.11 -2.05
CA LEU A 23 -9.13 -11.74 -2.55
C LEU A 23 -10.60 -11.28 -2.51
N ASN A 24 -11.44 -11.96 -1.72
CA ASN A 24 -12.84 -11.61 -1.57
C ASN A 24 -13.04 -10.67 -0.38
N ASN A 25 -14.26 -10.16 -0.27
CA ASN A 25 -14.68 -9.30 0.83
C ASN A 25 -14.64 -10.08 2.15
N ASN A 26 -14.23 -9.40 3.23
CA ASN A 26 -13.95 -9.97 4.56
C ASN A 26 -12.71 -10.88 4.67
N ASP A 27 -11.95 -11.09 3.59
CA ASP A 27 -10.70 -11.84 3.68
C ASP A 27 -9.57 -11.02 4.32
N GLU A 28 -8.64 -11.72 4.97
CA GLU A 28 -7.35 -11.15 5.37
C GLU A 28 -6.27 -11.56 4.37
N ILE A 29 -5.67 -10.57 3.71
CA ILE A 29 -4.62 -10.72 2.71
C ILE A 29 -3.28 -10.42 3.39
N ARG A 30 -2.37 -11.41 3.38
CA ARG A 30 -1.02 -11.27 3.94
C ARG A 30 0.04 -11.37 2.83
N LEU A 31 0.82 -10.29 2.67
CA LEU A 31 1.92 -10.17 1.70
C LEU A 31 3.23 -10.21 2.48
N HIS A 32 4.05 -11.23 2.25
CA HIS A 32 5.18 -11.54 3.13
C HIS A 32 6.54 -11.38 2.45
N ILE A 33 7.54 -10.97 3.24
CA ILE A 33 8.96 -11.01 2.89
C ILE A 33 9.66 -12.00 3.83
N GLN A 34 10.05 -13.15 3.30
CA GLN A 34 10.70 -14.25 4.05
C GLN A 34 12.23 -14.17 4.08
N GLN A 35 12.85 -13.29 3.30
CA GLN A 35 14.30 -13.33 3.06
C GLN A 35 15.09 -12.70 4.22
N GLN A 36 15.87 -13.54 4.92
CA GLN A 36 16.71 -13.16 6.07
C GLN A 36 17.96 -12.33 5.73
N TYR A 37 18.23 -12.02 4.45
CA TYR A 37 19.41 -11.26 4.04
C TYR A 37 19.08 -10.05 3.13
N ALA A 38 17.83 -9.59 3.17
CA ALA A 38 17.38 -8.44 2.40
C ALA A 38 17.46 -7.16 3.25
N TYR A 39 18.00 -6.09 2.66
CA TYR A 39 17.81 -4.73 3.17
C TYR A 39 16.69 -4.08 2.37
N THR A 40 15.64 -3.64 3.05
CA THR A 40 14.41 -3.20 2.37
C THR A 40 14.11 -1.74 2.71
N ALA A 41 13.63 -0.98 1.73
CA ALA A 41 13.28 0.43 1.88
C ALA A 41 11.75 0.62 1.82
N ILE A 42 11.10 0.46 2.96
CA ILE A 42 9.62 0.44 3.06
C ILE A 42 8.98 1.78 2.69
N PHE A 43 9.65 2.89 2.99
CA PHE A 43 9.22 4.24 2.62
C PHE A 43 9.14 4.47 1.10
N CYS A 44 9.76 3.61 0.30
CA CYS A 44 9.68 3.62 -1.17
C CYS A 44 8.88 2.44 -1.73
N SER A 45 8.17 1.69 -0.88
CA SER A 45 7.34 0.56 -1.29
C SER A 45 5.96 1.01 -1.77
N SER A 46 5.28 0.13 -2.52
CA SER A 46 3.94 0.39 -3.02
C SER A 46 3.09 -0.86 -3.08
N LEU A 47 1.78 -0.68 -3.00
CA LEU A 47 0.78 -1.70 -3.26
C LEU A 47 0.38 -1.61 -4.73
N TYR A 48 0.53 -2.72 -5.44
CA TYR A 48 0.16 -2.85 -6.85
C TYR A 48 -1.06 -3.75 -6.97
N MET A 49 -2.10 -3.26 -7.63
CA MET A 49 -3.39 -3.95 -7.74
C MET A 49 -3.89 -3.95 -9.18
N ARG A 50 -4.36 -5.11 -9.60
CA ARG A 50 -5.06 -5.31 -10.87
C ARG A 50 -6.39 -5.97 -10.63
N GLY A 51 -7.38 -5.59 -11.42
CA GLY A 51 -8.71 -6.14 -11.32
C GLY A 51 -9.63 -5.60 -12.39
N GLN A 52 -10.93 -5.79 -12.16
CA GLN A 52 -11.97 -5.35 -13.06
C GLN A 52 -13.20 -4.84 -12.29
N LEU A 53 -13.72 -3.69 -12.72
CA LEU A 53 -14.99 -3.16 -12.27
C LEU A 53 -16.11 -3.80 -13.09
N LEU A 54 -17.02 -4.51 -12.41
CA LEU A 54 -18.07 -5.30 -13.04
C LEU A 54 -19.43 -5.00 -12.41
N ILE A 55 -20.49 -5.29 -13.14
CA ILE A 55 -21.82 -5.51 -12.58
C ILE A 55 -21.84 -6.94 -12.00
N THR A 56 -22.75 -7.20 -11.06
CA THR A 56 -22.86 -8.51 -10.38
C THR A 56 -23.02 -9.67 -11.36
N ASP A 57 -23.65 -9.44 -12.51
CA ASP A 57 -23.84 -10.38 -13.62
C ASP A 57 -22.60 -10.56 -14.53
N GLU A 58 -21.44 -10.02 -14.12
CA GLU A 58 -20.17 -10.10 -14.84
C GLU A 58 -20.09 -9.27 -16.13
N THR A 59 -21.04 -8.37 -16.35
CA THR A 59 -20.96 -7.37 -17.43
C THR A 59 -20.22 -6.11 -16.98
N VAL A 60 -19.75 -5.30 -17.94
CA VAL A 60 -19.05 -4.05 -17.66
C VAL A 60 -20.07 -2.92 -17.52
N SER A 61 -19.99 -2.16 -16.42
CA SER A 61 -20.81 -0.95 -16.29
C SER A 61 -20.31 0.15 -17.22
N THR A 62 -21.25 0.86 -17.85
CA THR A 62 -20.93 2.03 -18.69
C THR A 62 -20.98 3.35 -17.91
N THR A 63 -21.47 3.33 -16.67
CA THR A 63 -21.76 4.54 -15.89
C THR A 63 -21.03 4.61 -14.54
N ALA A 64 -20.69 3.46 -13.96
CA ALA A 64 -19.98 3.39 -12.70
C ALA A 64 -18.48 3.67 -12.88
N PHE A 65 -17.90 4.36 -11.91
CA PHE A 65 -16.47 4.64 -11.88
C PHE A 65 -15.97 4.69 -10.43
N PHE A 66 -14.68 4.50 -10.25
CA PHE A 66 -14.07 4.58 -8.93
C PHE A 66 -14.10 6.01 -8.38
N VAL A 67 -14.32 6.14 -7.08
CA VAL A 67 -14.06 7.41 -6.39
C VAL A 67 -12.54 7.65 -6.30
N LYS A 68 -12.15 8.88 -5.95
CA LYS A 68 -10.75 9.22 -5.68
C LYS A 68 -10.19 8.31 -4.57
N MET A 69 -9.02 7.71 -4.79
CA MET A 69 -8.45 6.65 -3.93
C MET A 69 -9.37 5.42 -3.76
N GLY A 70 -10.28 5.17 -4.70
CA GLY A 70 -11.34 4.15 -4.59
C GLY A 70 -10.84 2.77 -4.16
N LEU A 71 -9.68 2.33 -4.67
CA LEU A 71 -9.15 1.00 -4.36
C LEU A 71 -8.66 0.85 -2.91
N LEU A 72 -8.36 1.92 -2.19
CA LEU A 72 -8.08 1.85 -0.75
C LEU A 72 -9.36 1.70 0.08
N PHE A 73 -10.54 2.03 -0.46
CA PHE A 73 -11.83 1.76 0.20
C PHE A 73 -12.24 0.28 0.15
N LEU A 74 -11.52 -0.55 -0.61
CA LEU A 74 -11.70 -2.00 -0.58
C LEU A 74 -11.16 -2.64 0.70
N PHE A 75 -10.46 -1.88 1.55
CA PHE A 75 -9.85 -2.39 2.78
C PHE A 75 -10.34 -1.59 3.98
N ASP A 76 -10.76 -2.28 5.03
CA ASP A 76 -11.10 -1.69 6.32
C ASP A 76 -9.84 -1.41 7.15
N GLU A 77 -8.74 -2.12 6.86
CA GLU A 77 -7.49 -1.96 7.59
C GLU A 77 -6.27 -2.32 6.73
N ILE A 78 -5.19 -1.56 6.92
CA ILE A 78 -3.83 -1.90 6.47
C ILE A 78 -2.89 -1.90 7.68
N ARG A 79 -2.07 -2.95 7.82
CA ARG A 79 -1.09 -3.10 8.90
C ARG A 79 0.27 -3.48 8.33
N TYR A 80 1.32 -2.87 8.86
CA TYR A 80 2.69 -3.30 8.64
C TYR A 80 3.21 -4.00 9.90
N GLU A 81 3.65 -5.24 9.75
CA GLU A 81 4.13 -6.10 10.84
C GLU A 81 5.61 -6.47 10.62
N MET A 82 6.40 -6.40 11.69
CA MET A 82 7.78 -6.90 11.75
C MET A 82 7.87 -8.00 12.80
N ILE A 83 8.31 -9.20 12.41
CA ILE A 83 8.40 -10.36 13.31
C ILE A 83 7.07 -10.61 14.07
N GLY A 84 5.94 -10.43 13.38
CA GLY A 84 4.60 -10.59 13.96
C GLY A 84 4.16 -9.47 14.91
N ILE A 85 4.95 -8.41 15.09
CA ILE A 85 4.57 -7.22 15.88
C ILE A 85 4.06 -6.15 14.92
N THR A 86 2.84 -5.65 15.15
CA THR A 86 2.33 -4.49 14.41
C THR A 86 3.18 -3.27 14.72
N VAL A 87 3.83 -2.74 13.68
CA VAL A 87 4.64 -1.52 13.73
C VAL A 87 3.74 -0.31 13.52
N ASP A 88 2.90 -0.37 12.49
CA ASP A 88 1.93 0.67 12.19
C ASP A 88 0.64 0.05 11.65
N ARG A 89 -0.47 0.75 11.88
CA ARG A 89 -1.82 0.31 11.54
C ARG A 89 -2.64 1.53 11.17
N CYS A 90 -3.33 1.44 10.04
CA CYS A 90 -4.27 2.45 9.60
C CYS A 90 -5.62 1.76 9.34
N ARG A 91 -6.65 2.17 10.10
CA ARG A 91 -8.05 1.78 9.86
C ARG A 91 -8.67 2.72 8.85
N ASN A 92 -9.58 2.22 8.02
CA ASN A 92 -10.20 2.97 6.92
C ASN A 92 -9.17 3.68 6.03
N PRO A 93 -8.17 2.96 5.45
CA PRO A 93 -7.11 3.55 4.65
C PRO A 93 -7.62 4.41 3.49
N GLY A 94 -8.77 4.06 2.88
CA GLY A 94 -9.40 4.88 1.85
C GLY A 94 -9.74 6.29 2.34
N LEU A 95 -10.39 6.40 3.50
CA LEU A 95 -10.78 7.69 4.06
C LEU A 95 -9.57 8.48 4.57
N ASN A 96 -8.64 7.82 5.25
CA ASN A 96 -7.42 8.46 5.74
C ASN A 96 -6.56 9.00 4.61
N ALA A 97 -6.29 8.20 3.57
CA ALA A 97 -5.52 8.64 2.41
C ALA A 97 -6.23 9.79 1.65
N LEU A 98 -7.56 9.74 1.55
CA LEU A 98 -8.34 10.80 0.93
C LEU A 98 -8.23 12.13 1.71
N MET A 99 -8.47 12.09 3.03
CA MET A 99 -8.36 13.26 3.90
C MET A 99 -6.93 13.82 3.91
N TYR A 100 -5.95 12.93 4.10
CA TYR A 100 -4.53 13.28 4.08
C TYR A 100 -4.15 13.95 2.76
N GLY A 101 -4.56 13.36 1.63
CA GLY A 101 -4.25 13.90 0.32
C GLY A 101 -4.86 15.28 0.05
N TYR A 102 -6.09 15.53 0.51
CA TYR A 102 -6.72 16.84 0.34
C TYR A 102 -6.04 17.95 1.14
N VAL A 103 -5.46 17.60 2.29
CA VAL A 103 -4.78 18.56 3.17
C VAL A 103 -3.32 18.76 2.77
N SER A 104 -2.66 17.70 2.31
CA SER A 104 -1.20 17.66 2.18
C SER A 104 -0.68 17.75 0.75
N PHE A 105 -1.41 17.22 -0.26
CA PHE A 105 -0.85 17.12 -1.61
C PHE A 105 -0.86 18.43 -2.36
N ASN A 106 0.31 18.83 -2.86
CA ASN A 106 0.41 19.86 -3.87
C ASN A 106 0.10 19.33 -5.28
N GLN A 107 0.02 20.22 -6.27
CA GLN A 107 -0.33 19.85 -7.64
C GLN A 107 0.60 18.79 -8.26
N ASN A 108 1.91 18.84 -7.97
CA ASN A 108 2.86 17.87 -8.51
C ASN A 108 2.67 16.49 -7.86
N GLU A 109 2.38 16.45 -6.57
CA GLU A 109 2.08 15.20 -5.86
C GLU A 109 0.78 14.59 -6.35
N ALA A 110 -0.25 15.40 -6.54
CA ALA A 110 -1.53 14.98 -7.13
C ALA A 110 -1.33 14.34 -8.51
N ILE A 111 -0.55 14.96 -9.40
CA ILE A 111 -0.23 14.41 -10.72
C ILE A 111 0.53 13.08 -10.60
N ARG A 112 1.49 12.98 -9.67
CA ARG A 112 2.25 11.73 -9.45
C ARG A 112 1.38 10.58 -8.92
N LEU A 113 0.27 10.89 -8.26
CA LEU A 113 -0.67 9.93 -7.68
C LEU A 113 -1.87 9.64 -8.58
N GLU A 114 -1.90 10.14 -9.82
CA GLU A 114 -2.99 9.88 -10.76
C GLU A 114 -3.21 8.37 -10.96
N ASN A 115 -2.13 7.60 -11.17
CA ASN A 115 -2.21 6.13 -11.26
C ASN A 115 -2.57 5.43 -9.95
N ALA A 116 -2.39 6.09 -8.80
CA ALA A 116 -2.88 5.58 -7.51
C ALA A 116 -4.39 5.82 -7.32
N GLY A 117 -5.05 6.49 -8.28
CA GLY A 117 -6.46 6.87 -8.23
C GLY A 117 -6.69 8.30 -7.72
N TRP A 118 -5.67 9.17 -7.71
CA TRP A 118 -5.82 10.59 -7.35
C TRP A 118 -6.28 11.39 -8.57
N THR A 119 -7.46 11.05 -9.07
CA THR A 119 -8.04 11.65 -10.27
C THR A 119 -9.54 11.86 -10.06
N ASP A 120 -10.09 12.83 -10.78
CA ASP A 120 -11.54 13.05 -10.86
C ASP A 120 -12.17 12.26 -12.03
N GLY A 121 -11.36 11.59 -12.83
CA GLY A 121 -11.77 10.73 -13.95
C GLY A 121 -11.77 9.23 -13.60
N ASN A 122 -12.18 8.39 -14.56
CA ASN A 122 -12.11 6.95 -14.42
C ASN A 122 -10.70 6.46 -14.80
N PHE A 123 -10.05 5.70 -13.92
CA PHE A 123 -8.77 5.04 -14.21
C PHE A 123 -8.92 3.59 -14.69
N ALA A 124 -10.15 3.06 -14.71
CA ALA A 124 -10.45 1.80 -15.39
C ALA A 124 -10.68 2.05 -16.89
N ASP A 125 -10.32 1.07 -17.73
CA ASP A 125 -10.55 1.11 -19.17
C ASP A 125 -12.02 0.88 -19.54
N ASN A 126 -12.34 0.94 -20.84
CA ASN A 126 -13.70 0.74 -21.34
C ASN A 126 -14.25 -0.68 -21.08
N ASN A 127 -13.40 -1.62 -20.69
CA ASN A 127 -13.77 -2.98 -20.32
C ASN A 127 -13.76 -3.17 -18.79
N GLY A 128 -13.62 -2.08 -18.02
CA GLY A 128 -13.59 -2.07 -16.56
C GLY A 128 -12.25 -2.51 -15.96
N TYR A 129 -11.23 -2.86 -16.75
CA TYR A 129 -9.95 -3.29 -16.20
C TYR A 129 -9.18 -2.10 -15.63
N PHE A 130 -8.55 -2.32 -14.48
CA PHE A 130 -7.67 -1.33 -13.86
C PHE A 130 -6.32 -1.94 -13.50
N ASP A 131 -5.32 -1.06 -13.47
CA ASP A 131 -3.98 -1.36 -13.01
C ASP A 131 -3.40 -0.14 -12.27
N VAL A 132 -3.22 -0.26 -10.95
CA VAL A 132 -2.82 0.85 -10.08
C VAL A 132 -1.60 0.52 -9.24
N CYS A 133 -0.87 1.57 -8.88
CA CYS A 133 0.26 1.50 -7.97
C CYS A 133 0.11 2.57 -6.89
N ILE A 134 -0.22 2.16 -5.67
CA ILE A 134 -0.48 3.02 -4.51
C ILE A 134 0.77 3.04 -3.61
N PRO A 135 1.47 4.18 -3.46
CA PRO A 135 2.61 4.28 -2.55
C PRO A 135 2.23 4.00 -1.10
N LEU A 136 3.07 3.29 -0.34
CA LEU A 136 2.73 2.94 1.04
C LEU A 136 2.78 4.15 1.99
N ASN A 137 3.56 5.17 1.63
CA ASN A 137 3.69 6.41 2.40
C ASN A 137 2.42 7.28 2.42
N ILE A 138 1.40 6.93 1.63
CA ILE A 138 0.07 7.56 1.71
C ILE A 138 -0.96 6.67 2.44
N CYS A 139 -0.54 5.50 2.92
CA CYS A 139 -1.39 4.55 3.65
C CYS A 139 -0.97 4.38 5.11
N LEU A 140 0.32 4.52 5.41
CA LEU A 140 0.93 4.30 6.72
C LEU A 140 1.93 5.41 7.02
N GLY A 141 1.82 6.01 8.21
CA GLY A 141 2.73 7.06 8.65
C GLY A 141 4.14 6.54 8.91
N PHE A 142 4.31 5.25 9.24
CA PHE A 142 5.63 4.63 9.28
C PHE A 142 6.34 4.72 7.92
N ALA A 143 5.65 4.44 6.82
CA ALA A 143 6.24 4.53 5.48
C ALA A 143 6.45 5.99 5.03
N GLU A 144 5.70 6.95 5.60
CA GLU A 144 5.90 8.37 5.37
C GLU A 144 7.15 8.91 6.09
N ASP A 145 7.25 8.66 7.39
CA ASP A 145 8.22 9.32 8.28
C ASP A 145 9.52 8.53 8.42
N SER A 146 9.47 7.19 8.37
CA SER A 146 10.64 6.33 8.57
C SER A 146 11.42 6.13 7.27
N GLN A 147 12.33 7.06 6.97
CA GLN A 147 13.29 6.92 5.87
C GLN A 147 14.50 6.05 6.26
N LYS A 148 14.24 4.89 6.85
CA LYS A 148 15.26 3.91 7.28
C LYS A 148 15.12 2.62 6.49
N ILE A 149 16.25 1.95 6.25
CA ILE A 149 16.24 0.60 5.68
C ILE A 149 16.04 -0.43 6.80
N MET A 150 15.22 -1.44 6.53
CA MET A 150 15.01 -2.56 7.44
C MET A 150 16.01 -3.67 7.11
N LEU A 151 16.75 -4.13 8.13
CA LEU A 151 17.83 -5.10 7.97
C LEU A 151 17.36 -6.48 8.39
N ASN A 152 17.36 -7.45 7.47
CA ASN A 152 17.25 -8.88 7.77
C ASN A 152 16.03 -9.25 8.65
N VAL A 153 14.93 -8.51 8.53
CA VAL A 153 13.73 -8.67 9.36
C VAL A 153 12.60 -9.24 8.52
N CYS A 154 11.90 -10.24 9.07
CA CYS A 154 10.67 -10.77 8.50
C CYS A 154 9.59 -9.70 8.55
N GLN A 155 8.95 -9.45 7.41
CA GLN A 155 7.99 -8.37 7.25
C GLN A 155 6.71 -8.88 6.61
N GLU A 156 5.60 -8.35 7.06
CA GLU A 156 4.30 -8.61 6.47
C GLU A 156 3.53 -7.30 6.28
N LEU A 157 2.91 -7.16 5.11
CA LEU A 157 1.86 -6.19 4.87
C LEU A 157 0.53 -6.94 4.90
N VAL A 158 -0.33 -6.58 5.84
CA VAL A 158 -1.63 -7.21 6.05
C VAL A 158 -2.73 -6.23 5.65
N LEU A 159 -3.66 -6.70 4.83
CA LEU A 159 -4.83 -5.95 4.40
C LEU A 159 -6.08 -6.72 4.81
N VAL A 160 -7.02 -6.05 5.46
CA VAL A 160 -8.32 -6.61 5.80
C VAL A 160 -9.33 -6.06 4.81
N SER A 161 -9.84 -6.90 3.93
CA SER A 161 -10.83 -6.51 2.92
C SER A 161 -12.12 -6.07 3.59
N SER A 162 -12.70 -4.98 3.09
CA SER A 162 -14.01 -4.50 3.53
C SER A 162 -15.09 -5.53 3.23
N ASN A 163 -16.21 -5.42 3.92
CA ASN A 163 -17.38 -6.26 3.64
C ASN A 163 -18.14 -5.81 2.38
N THR A 164 -17.93 -4.57 1.91
CA THR A 164 -18.60 -4.01 0.71
C THR A 164 -17.67 -3.14 -0.13
N ASP A 165 -17.97 -3.05 -1.42
CA ASP A 165 -17.19 -2.21 -2.36
C ASP A 165 -17.83 -0.83 -2.56
N ILE A 166 -18.94 -0.55 -1.87
CA ILE A 166 -19.81 0.62 -2.14
C ILE A 166 -19.03 1.92 -1.98
N ASN A 167 -18.13 2.01 -0.99
CA ASN A 167 -17.33 3.20 -0.76
C ASN A 167 -16.23 3.42 -1.81
N ALA A 168 -15.89 2.40 -2.60
CA ALA A 168 -14.90 2.51 -3.66
C ALA A 168 -15.47 3.08 -4.96
N ILE A 169 -16.80 3.11 -5.11
CA ILE A 169 -17.47 3.32 -6.39
C ILE A 169 -18.49 4.45 -6.29
N LYS A 170 -18.53 5.29 -7.32
CA LYS A 170 -19.67 6.15 -7.59
C LYS A 170 -20.52 5.50 -8.67
N ASN A 171 -21.76 5.16 -8.31
CA ASN A 171 -22.73 4.59 -9.24
C ASN A 171 -23.88 5.60 -9.51
N PRO A 172 -23.86 6.32 -10.64
CA PRO A 172 -24.94 7.23 -11.01
C PRO A 172 -26.26 6.52 -11.32
N THR A 173 -26.22 5.24 -11.70
CA THR A 173 -27.38 4.44 -12.11
C THR A 173 -27.67 3.41 -11.01
N ALA A 174 -28.54 3.78 -10.06
CA ALA A 174 -28.80 2.98 -8.85
C ALA A 174 -29.27 1.52 -9.09
N ASP A 175 -29.64 1.17 -10.33
CA ASP A 175 -30.09 -0.17 -10.72
C ASP A 175 -28.94 -1.16 -10.97
N GLU A 176 -27.69 -0.68 -11.13
CA GLU A 176 -26.53 -1.55 -11.34
C GLU A 176 -25.90 -1.97 -10.01
N ASN A 177 -25.91 -3.26 -9.68
CA ASN A 177 -25.16 -3.78 -8.55
C ASN A 177 -23.69 -3.95 -8.94
N ILE A 178 -22.86 -2.95 -8.67
CA ILE A 178 -21.44 -2.92 -9.02
C ILE A 178 -20.61 -3.73 -8.00
N LYS A 179 -19.62 -4.47 -8.50
CA LYS A 179 -18.61 -5.21 -7.75
C LYS A 179 -17.21 -4.90 -8.29
N VAL A 180 -16.21 -4.92 -7.42
CA VAL A 180 -14.80 -4.82 -7.79
C VAL A 180 -14.17 -6.19 -7.67
N ASN A 181 -13.77 -6.78 -8.80
CA ASN A 181 -13.07 -8.05 -8.80
C ASN A 181 -11.55 -7.82 -8.78
N LEU A 182 -10.88 -8.15 -7.68
CA LEU A 182 -9.42 -8.09 -7.58
C LEU A 182 -8.80 -9.36 -8.18
N HIS A 183 -8.07 -9.20 -9.29
CA HIS A 183 -7.36 -10.30 -9.94
C HIS A 183 -5.97 -10.54 -9.32
N SER A 184 -5.33 -9.48 -8.85
CA SER A 184 -3.97 -9.56 -8.33
C SER A 184 -3.69 -8.41 -7.38
N ILE A 185 -3.05 -8.72 -6.27
CA ILE A 185 -2.50 -7.75 -5.33
C ILE A 185 -1.07 -8.13 -5.01
N GLN A 186 -0.20 -7.14 -5.01
CA GLN A 186 1.23 -7.35 -4.84
C GLN A 186 1.86 -6.20 -4.05
N TRP A 187 2.72 -6.52 -3.10
CA TRP A 187 3.55 -5.55 -2.41
C TRP A 187 4.90 -5.43 -3.12
N ARG A 188 5.17 -4.25 -3.69
CA ARG A 188 6.41 -3.94 -4.39
C ARG A 188 7.37 -3.24 -3.44
N VAL A 189 8.51 -3.86 -3.17
CA VAL A 189 9.46 -3.41 -2.14
C VAL A 189 10.84 -3.23 -2.77
N PRO A 190 11.44 -2.03 -2.64
CA PRO A 190 12.82 -1.82 -3.04
C PRO A 190 13.77 -2.52 -2.08
N TYR A 191 14.64 -3.34 -2.65
CA TYR A 191 15.77 -3.97 -1.98
C TYR A 191 17.02 -3.14 -2.25
N VAL A 192 17.79 -2.92 -1.20
CA VAL A 192 18.94 -2.04 -1.18
C VAL A 192 20.20 -2.88 -1.09
N SER A 193 21.04 -2.79 -2.10
CA SER A 193 22.41 -3.31 -2.00
C SER A 193 23.32 -2.19 -1.55
N VAL A 194 24.22 -2.49 -0.62
CA VAL A 194 25.24 -1.56 -0.13
C VAL A 194 26.62 -2.09 -0.48
N VAL A 195 27.60 -1.21 -0.56
CA VAL A 195 29.01 -1.62 -0.75
C VAL A 195 29.52 -2.36 0.49
N ASP A 196 30.49 -3.26 0.30
CA ASP A 196 30.96 -4.17 1.38
C ASP A 196 31.40 -3.43 2.65
N LEU A 197 32.06 -2.27 2.50
CA LEU A 197 32.48 -1.46 3.64
C LEU A 197 31.29 -0.99 4.50
N GLU A 198 30.18 -0.57 3.87
CA GLU A 198 28.98 -0.14 4.57
C GLU A 198 28.19 -1.34 5.09
N ARG A 199 28.19 -2.46 4.35
CA ARG A 199 27.62 -3.72 4.83
C ARG A 199 28.24 -4.16 6.16
N LEU A 200 29.56 -4.09 6.28
CA LEU A 200 30.27 -4.42 7.52
C LEU A 200 29.87 -3.50 8.68
N LYS A 201 29.66 -2.21 8.42
CA LYS A 201 29.17 -1.27 9.45
C LYS A 201 27.76 -1.64 9.91
N LEU A 202 26.86 -1.98 8.99
CA LEU A 202 25.50 -2.40 9.33
C LEU A 202 25.48 -3.70 10.13
N ILE A 203 26.31 -4.69 9.75
CA ILE A 203 26.48 -5.94 10.51
C ILE A 203 26.98 -5.63 11.92
N ASN A 204 27.99 -4.78 12.07
CA ASN A 204 28.52 -4.38 13.37
C ASN A 204 27.45 -3.69 14.24
N CYS A 205 26.58 -2.86 13.65
CA CYS A 205 25.45 -2.29 14.39
C CYS A 205 24.48 -3.36 14.89
N MET A 206 24.22 -4.39 14.08
CA MET A 206 23.36 -5.52 14.48
C MET A 206 24.01 -6.36 15.59
N GLU A 207 25.30 -6.69 15.47
CA GLU A 207 26.03 -7.50 16.46
C GLU A 207 26.13 -6.82 17.82
N ASN A 208 26.24 -5.49 17.84
CA ASN A 208 26.25 -4.71 19.08
C ASN A 208 24.85 -4.39 19.62
N ASN A 209 23.78 -4.90 19.00
CA ASN A 209 22.38 -4.63 19.36
C ASN A 209 22.09 -3.12 19.51
N ILE A 210 22.60 -2.31 18.58
CA ILE A 210 22.36 -0.87 18.61
C ILE A 210 20.87 -0.61 18.34
N GLU A 211 20.20 0.05 19.29
CA GLU A 211 18.81 0.45 19.14
C GLU A 211 18.67 1.50 18.02
N LEU A 212 17.75 1.24 17.10
CA LEU A 212 17.37 2.19 16.06
C LEU A 212 16.11 2.93 16.50
N LEU A 213 16.24 4.23 16.79
CA LEU A 213 15.09 5.08 17.02
C LEU A 213 14.35 5.32 15.69
N VAL A 214 13.07 4.95 15.65
CA VAL A 214 12.20 5.10 14.48
C VAL A 214 10.95 5.91 14.86
N PRO A 215 11.04 7.25 14.89
CA PRO A 215 9.89 8.08 15.17
C PRO A 215 9.00 8.17 13.93
N PHE A 216 7.69 8.02 14.11
CA PHE A 216 6.69 8.24 13.07
C PHE A 216 5.35 8.64 13.69
N ARG A 217 4.48 9.25 12.88
CA ARG A 217 3.11 9.61 13.26
C ARG A 217 2.18 8.45 12.88
N SER A 218 1.51 7.84 13.85
CA SER A 218 0.43 6.89 13.54
C SER A 218 -0.86 7.67 13.24
N TRP A 219 -1.65 7.16 12.30
CA TRP A 219 -2.87 7.83 11.85
C TRP A 219 -4.10 7.18 12.48
N GLU A 220 -4.83 7.97 13.27
CA GLU A 220 -6.07 7.54 13.92
C GLU A 220 -7.26 8.33 13.40
N LEU A 221 -8.31 7.62 12.98
CA LEU A 221 -9.58 8.20 12.59
C LEU A 221 -10.53 8.19 13.80
N HIS A 222 -11.04 9.36 14.17
CA HIS A 222 -12.09 9.50 15.19
C HIS A 222 -13.40 9.94 14.53
N GLU A 223 -14.41 9.09 14.62
CA GLU A 223 -15.77 9.41 14.17
C GLU A 223 -16.59 9.94 15.34
N TYR A 224 -17.19 11.11 15.16
CA TYR A 224 -18.18 11.61 16.11
C TYR A 224 -19.53 10.96 15.77
N ARG A 225 -20.04 10.12 16.69
CA ARG A 225 -21.41 9.61 16.58
C ARG A 225 -22.37 10.61 17.22
N CYS A 226 -23.20 11.24 16.39
CA CYS A 226 -24.31 12.06 16.83
C CYS A 226 -25.56 11.22 17.04
#